data_AF-A0A2M8C762-F1
#
_entry.id   AF-A0A2M8C762-F1
#
_cell.length_a   1.000
_cell.length_b   1.000
_cell.length_c   1.000
_cell.angle_alpha   90.00
_cell.angle_beta   90.00
_cell.angle_gamma   90.00
#
_symmetry.space_group_name_H-M   'P 1'
#
loop_
_entity.id
_entity.type
_entity.pdbx_description
1 polymer ?
#
loop_
_entity_poly.entity_id
_entity_poly.type
_entity_poly.pdbx_seq_one_letter_code
_entity_poly.pdbx_strand_id
1 'polypeptide(L)'
;ESPALEIIDITVHKGGKVTYHDPYIPTVKTNEGRTFSSQELTSEVISKADCVVLTTNHKDFDVEFVRSNAKLIVDMRNMINESSDKVIKL
;
A
#
# COMPACT_ATOMS: atom_id res chain seq x y z
N GLU A 1 -9.87 8.03 -12.68
CA GLU A 1 -9.63 6.77 -11.95
C GLU A 1 -8.44 6.92 -11.02
N SER A 2 -8.44 6.21 -9.90
CA SER A 2 -7.30 6.18 -8.98
C SER A 2 -6.40 5.00 -9.34
N PRO A 3 -5.10 5.22 -9.65
CA PRO A 3 -4.15 4.14 -9.94
C PRO A 3 -4.07 3.08 -8.83
N ALA A 4 -4.35 3.46 -7.58
CA ALA A 4 -4.39 2.54 -6.46
C ALA A 4 -5.49 1.48 -6.60
N LEU A 5 -6.67 1.85 -7.11
CA LEU A 5 -7.79 0.92 -7.28
C LEU A 5 -7.50 -0.10 -8.37
N GLU A 6 -6.85 0.31 -9.44
CA GLU A 6 -6.40 -0.58 -10.52
C GLU A 6 -5.36 -1.59 -10.03
N ILE A 7 -4.39 -1.14 -9.22
CA ILE A 7 -3.41 -2.03 -8.57
C ILE A 7 -4.11 -3.08 -7.69
N ILE A 8 -5.12 -2.66 -6.91
CA ILE A 8 -5.91 -3.57 -6.07
C ILE A 8 -6.62 -4.61 -6.95
N ASP A 9 -7.34 -4.17 -7.98
CA ASP A 9 -8.09 -5.07 -8.86
C ASP A 9 -7.17 -6.07 -9.57
N ILE A 10 -6.04 -5.62 -10.14
CA ILE A 10 -5.05 -6.50 -10.79
C ILE A 10 -4.48 -7.52 -9.80
N THR A 11 -4.15 -7.08 -8.59
CA THR A 11 -3.55 -7.95 -7.56
C THR A 11 -4.54 -9.04 -7.15
N VAL A 12 -5.80 -8.67 -6.89
CA VAL A 12 -6.86 -9.61 -6.54
C VAL A 12 -7.14 -10.57 -7.71
N HIS A 13 -7.17 -10.07 -8.94
CA HIS A 13 -7.39 -10.89 -10.14
C HIS A 13 -6.31 -11.97 -10.32
N LYS A 14 -5.07 -11.66 -9.91
CA LYS A 14 -3.95 -12.62 -9.89
C LYS A 14 -3.94 -13.57 -8.68
N GLY A 15 -4.97 -13.52 -7.83
CA GLY A 15 -5.09 -14.35 -6.63
C GLY A 15 -4.37 -13.79 -5.39
N GLY A 16 -3.90 -12.54 -5.46
CA GLY A 16 -3.29 -11.84 -4.34
C GLY A 16 -4.31 -11.44 -3.28
N LYS A 17 -3.87 -11.41 -2.02
CA LYS A 17 -4.66 -10.90 -0.89
C LYS A 17 -4.28 -9.45 -0.66
N VAL A 18 -5.26 -8.56 -0.61
CA VAL A 18 -5.04 -7.12 -0.47
C VAL A 18 -5.70 -6.60 0.79
N THR A 19 -4.93 -5.84 1.56
CA THR A 19 -5.42 -4.98 2.64
C THR A 19 -5.18 -3.53 2.23
N TYR A 20 -6.12 -2.65 2.57
CA TYR A 20 -6.06 -1.24 2.22
C TYR A 20 -5.87 -0.39 3.48
N HIS A 21 -5.09 0.68 3.37
CA HIS A 21 -4.97 1.71 4.39
C HIS A 21 -4.96 3.09 3.74
N ASP A 22 -5.82 3.97 4.24
CA ASP A 22 -5.80 5.40 4.00
C ASP A 22 -6.43 6.11 5.22
N PRO A 23 -5.76 7.11 5.79
CA PRO A 23 -6.24 7.80 6.99
C PRO A 23 -7.46 8.70 6.72
N TYR A 24 -7.71 9.10 5.48
CA TYR A 24 -8.80 10.01 5.12
C TYR A 24 -9.99 9.28 4.48
N ILE A 25 -9.77 8.11 3.89
CA ILE A 25 -10.80 7.34 3.18
C ILE A 25 -11.05 6.01 3.91
N PRO A 26 -12.10 5.90 4.75
CA PRO A 26 -12.35 4.70 5.55
C PRO A 26 -12.81 3.50 4.72
N THR A 27 -13.44 3.73 3.57
CA THR A 27 -13.92 2.67 2.67
C THR A 27 -13.73 3.10 1.23
N VAL A 28 -13.24 2.19 0.39
CA VAL A 28 -13.13 2.39 -1.07
C VAL A 28 -13.92 1.33 -1.80
N LYS A 29 -14.37 1.68 -2.99
CA LYS A 29 -14.89 0.73 -3.97
C LYS A 29 -14.01 0.77 -5.20
N THR A 30 -13.53 -0.38 -5.65
CA THR A 30 -12.71 -0.51 -6.86
C THR A 30 -13.56 -0.44 -8.12
N ASN A 31 -12.91 -0.38 -9.29
CA ASN A 31 -13.59 -0.29 -10.57
C ASN A 31 -14.38 -1.57 -10.88
N GLU A 32 -13.86 -2.72 -10.46
CA GLU A 32 -14.58 -4.01 -10.55
C GLU A 32 -15.62 -4.22 -9.43
N GLY A 33 -15.86 -3.18 -8.62
CA GLY A 33 -16.92 -3.16 -7.62
C GLY A 33 -16.58 -3.85 -6.29
N ARG A 34 -15.31 -4.18 -6.04
CA ARG A 34 -14.86 -4.72 -4.75
C ARG A 34 -14.80 -3.62 -3.71
N THR A 35 -15.22 -3.92 -2.49
CA THR A 35 -15.19 -2.96 -1.38
C THR A 35 -14.08 -3.33 -0.41
N PHE A 36 -13.27 -2.35 -0.03
CA PHE A 36 -12.24 -2.49 0.99
C PHE A 36 -12.43 -1.44 2.07
N SER A 37 -12.24 -1.84 3.32
CA SER A 37 -12.18 -0.92 4.46
C SER A 37 -10.72 -0.66 4.82
N SER A 38 -10.43 0.60 5.10
CA SER A 38 -9.14 1.05 5.62
C SER A 38 -8.88 0.34 6.95
N GLN A 39 -7.74 -0.34 7.06
CA GLN A 39 -7.28 -0.93 8.31
C GLN A 39 -6.24 -0.03 8.95
N GLU A 40 -6.14 -0.09 10.27
CA GLU A 40 -5.07 0.61 10.99
C GLU A 40 -3.70 0.09 10.55
N LEU A 41 -2.78 1.02 10.28
CA LEU A 41 -1.43 0.69 9.85
C LEU A 41 -0.56 0.33 11.06
N THR A 42 -0.66 -0.92 11.50
CA THR A 42 0.15 -1.45 12.61
C THR A 42 1.36 -2.23 12.09
N SER A 43 2.40 -2.37 12.92
CA SER A 43 3.59 -3.17 12.60
C SER A 43 3.24 -4.64 12.30
N GLU A 44 2.21 -5.17 12.97
CA GLU A 44 1.71 -6.52 12.74
C GLU A 44 1.08 -6.66 11.34
N VAL A 45 0.26 -5.69 10.92
CA VAL A 45 -0.34 -5.69 9.57
C VAL A 45 0.75 -5.60 8.50
N ILE A 46 1.72 -4.70 8.68
CA ILE A 46 2.81 -4.49 7.73
C ILE A 46 3.70 -5.74 7.62
N SER A 47 4.11 -6.32 8.75
CA SER A 47 5.02 -7.48 8.76
C SER A 47 4.39 -8.76 8.18
N LYS A 48 3.06 -8.87 8.24
CA LYS A 48 2.31 -9.96 7.59
C LYS A 48 2.28 -9.84 6.08
N ALA A 49 2.33 -8.63 5.53
CA ALA A 49 2.36 -8.42 4.09
C ALA A 49 3.70 -8.89 3.49
N ASP A 50 3.63 -9.52 2.32
CA ASP A 50 4.85 -9.87 1.56
C ASP A 50 5.41 -8.65 0.82
N CYS A 51 4.55 -7.71 0.46
CA CYS A 51 4.88 -6.46 -0.21
C CYS A 51 3.91 -5.35 0.22
N VAL A 52 4.44 -4.14 0.40
CA VAL A 52 3.65 -2.91 0.63
C VAL A 52 3.81 -2.01 -0.59
N VAL A 53 2.71 -1.50 -1.13
CA VAL A 53 2.72 -0.60 -2.29
C VAL A 53 2.29 0.80 -1.85
N LEU A 54 3.15 1.78 -2.07
CA LEU A 54 2.88 3.19 -1.74
C LEU A 54 2.30 3.90 -2.96
N THR A 55 1.01 4.22 -2.92
CA THR A 55 0.29 4.78 -4.09
C THR A 55 -0.06 6.27 -3.94
N THR A 56 -0.09 6.77 -2.72
CA THR A 56 -0.53 8.14 -2.40
C THR A 56 0.42 8.79 -1.42
N ASN A 57 0.88 9.99 -1.74
CA ASN A 57 1.76 10.77 -0.86
C ASN A 57 0.92 11.61 0.11
N HIS A 58 0.51 11.00 1.21
CA HIS A 58 -0.08 11.70 2.34
C HIS A 58 1.03 12.21 3.27
N LYS A 59 1.02 13.51 3.61
CA LYS A 59 2.04 14.10 4.51
C LYS A 59 2.02 13.49 5.91
N ASP A 60 0.88 12.95 6.32
CA ASP A 60 0.67 12.33 7.63
C ASP A 60 1.14 10.88 7.68
N PHE A 61 1.70 10.36 6.59
CA PHE A 61 2.12 8.97 6.49
C PHE A 61 3.56 8.79 6.98
N ASP A 62 3.75 7.97 8.02
CA ASP A 62 5.07 7.62 8.53
C ASP A 62 5.73 6.56 7.62
N VAL A 63 6.38 7.07 6.58
CA VAL A 63 7.12 6.25 5.60
C VAL A 63 8.24 5.45 6.28
N GLU A 64 8.88 5.99 7.32
CA GLU A 64 9.95 5.32 8.05
C GLU A 64 9.43 4.15 8.90
N PHE A 65 8.25 4.31 9.48
CA PHE A 65 7.54 3.22 10.15
C PHE A 65 7.25 2.06 9.18
N VAL A 66 6.73 2.35 7.99
CA VAL A 66 6.51 1.31 6.97
C VAL A 66 7.82 0.69 6.52
N ARG A 67 8.84 1.51 6.26
CA ARG A 67 10.18 1.06 5.87
C ARG A 67 10.77 0.10 6.89
N SER A 68 10.59 0.37 8.18
CA SER A 68 11.17 -0.44 9.25
C SER A 68 10.48 -1.79 9.44
N ASN A 69 9.18 -1.88 9.11
CA ASN A 69 8.36 -3.07 9.36
C ASN A 69 8.09 -3.93 8.12
N ALA A 70 8.20 -3.37 6.90
CA ALA A 70 7.89 -4.08 5.66
C ALA A 70 9.04 -4.97 5.17
N LYS A 71 8.68 -6.11 4.59
CA LYS A 71 9.63 -7.02 3.92
C LYS A 71 10.10 -6.48 2.58
N LEU A 72 9.16 -5.93 1.79
CA LEU A 72 9.38 -5.33 0.48
C LEU A 72 8.46 -4.11 0.32
N ILE A 73 8.97 -3.06 -0.29
CA ILE A 73 8.22 -1.85 -0.61
C ILE A 73 8.32 -1.56 -2.10
N VAL A 74 7.18 -1.31 -2.73
CA VAL A 74 7.08 -0.74 -4.07
C VAL A 74 6.61 0.70 -3.92
N ASP A 75 7.50 1.63 -4.22
CA ASP A 75 7.25 3.05 -4.13
C ASP A 75 6.92 3.63 -5.51
N MET A 76 5.63 3.94 -5.72
CA MET A 76 5.12 4.51 -6.98
C MET A 76 5.12 6.05 -6.98
N ARG A 77 5.45 6.68 -5.84
CA ARG A 77 5.31 8.13 -5.64
C ARG A 77 6.59 8.81 -5.18
N ASN A 78 7.69 8.06 -5.16
CA ASN A 78 9.00 8.51 -4.69
C ASN A 78 8.93 9.13 -3.28
N MET A 79 8.22 8.45 -2.38
CA MET A 79 8.06 8.83 -0.97
C MET A 79 9.29 8.48 -0.13
N ILE A 80 10.00 7.41 -0.49
CA ILE A 80 11.24 6.99 0.18
C ILE A 80 12.41 7.59 -0.58
N ASN A 81 13.20 8.45 0.07
CA ASN A 81 14.38 9.05 -0.56
C ASN A 81 15.54 8.07 -0.69
N GLU A 82 15.75 7.21 0.30
CA GLU A 82 16.88 6.28 0.35
C GLU A 82 16.61 4.99 -0.44
N SER A 83 17.59 4.56 -1.24
CA SER A 83 17.55 3.27 -1.92
C SER A 83 18.01 2.15 -0.98
N SER A 84 17.34 1.01 -1.03
CA SER A 84 17.78 -0.23 -0.35
C SER A 84 17.28 -1.45 -1.12
N ASP A 85 17.84 -2.63 -0.85
CA ASP A 85 17.45 -3.87 -1.53
C ASP A 85 15.96 -4.24 -1.35
N LYS A 86 15.31 -3.70 -0.31
CA LYS A 86 13.88 -3.90 -0.03
C LYS A 86 12.97 -2.79 -0.58
N VAL A 87 13.51 -1.76 -1.22
CA VAL A 87 12.73 -0.63 -1.78
C VAL A 87 12.91 -0.61 -3.29
N ILE A 88 11.85 -1.00 -3.99
CA ILE A 88 11.75 -0.91 -5.45
C ILE A 88 11.03 0.40 -5.76
N LYS A 89 11.69 1.29 -6.49
CA LYS A 89 11.10 2.53 -7.00
C LYS A 89 10.74 2.35 -8.47
N LEU A 90 9.57 2.83 -8.87
CA LEU A 90 9.06 2.77 -10.25
C LEU A 90 8.83 4.17 -10.83
#